data_AF-A0A4V0XJ67-F1
#
_entry.id   AF-A0A4V0XJ67-F1
#
_cell.length_a   1.000
_cell.length_b   1.000
_cell.length_c   1.000
_cell.angle_alpha   90.00
_cell.angle_beta   90.00
_cell.angle_gamma   90.00
#
_symmetry.space_group_name_H-M   'P 1'
#
loop_
_entity.id
_entity.type
_entity.pdbx_description
1 polymer ?
#
loop_
_entity_poly.entity_id
_entity_poly.type
_entity_poly.pdbx_seq_one_letter_code
_entity_poly.pdbx_strand_id
1 'polypeptide(L)'
;MTSRSSDTRAHPTAGRRRLSALVACLAFVFCCGQAAATRFRHIPLGNAVRDADVVVLGEVAVKEPLDPEHDVLVIKVGAMLKGDVAGKATIRVVSPGGRRIVIGFDGFKEGQQGIWLITKMKNRDAYYITMHPVHFQPTTAQRIIELVVAGTADAGQEMPQILREADGRARQVALAELCGPAGRAAALPLLLEWAAAPRERDAEIGTNVRGAAIHHIAKACDEAPADLPRRALAALDRVLAREPEKTESAWVIAEAYAAAGTIAKKHLGYAEAGAERFQANDFYPLEPRYHSNPEALRAAAPRHGRAVAAVKALRGWWATKAAEQTTPDK
;
A
#
# COMPACT_ATOMS: atom_id res chain seq x y z
N MET A 1 -3.17 -79.74 -0.50
CA MET A 1 -2.27 -79.04 -1.43
C MET A 1 -3.01 -78.77 -2.73
N THR A 2 -3.45 -77.54 -2.96
CA THR A 2 -3.60 -76.93 -4.29
C THR A 2 -3.83 -75.44 -4.06
N SER A 3 -2.80 -74.68 -4.40
CA SER A 3 -2.74 -73.22 -4.33
C SER A 3 -3.58 -72.61 -5.44
N ARG A 4 -4.42 -71.63 -5.09
CA ARG A 4 -4.91 -70.62 -6.04
C ARG A 4 -4.58 -69.25 -5.47
N SER A 5 -3.54 -68.64 -6.03
CA SER A 5 -3.38 -67.20 -6.03
C SER A 5 -4.37 -66.59 -7.02
N SER A 6 -5.04 -65.53 -6.62
CA SER A 6 -5.63 -64.58 -7.55
C SER A 6 -5.41 -63.20 -6.97
N ASP A 7 -4.39 -62.57 -7.53
CA ASP A 7 -3.92 -61.24 -7.23
C ASP A 7 -4.60 -60.23 -8.17
N THR A 8 -4.76 -59.01 -7.67
CA THR A 8 -4.99 -57.75 -8.37
C THR A 8 -6.29 -57.53 -9.17
N ARG A 9 -7.02 -56.45 -8.82
CA ARG A 9 -6.84 -55.09 -9.39
C ARG A 9 -7.94 -54.19 -8.84
N ALA A 10 -7.62 -53.43 -7.79
CA ALA A 10 -8.45 -52.32 -7.37
C ALA A 10 -8.40 -51.23 -8.45
N HIS A 11 -9.49 -51.04 -9.18
CA HIS A 11 -9.67 -49.90 -10.06
C HIS A 11 -9.54 -48.60 -9.25
N PRO A 12 -8.63 -47.66 -9.64
CA PRO A 12 -8.61 -46.35 -9.02
C PRO A 12 -9.95 -45.66 -9.32
N THR A 13 -10.71 -45.42 -8.26
CA THR A 13 -12.05 -44.86 -8.27
C THR A 13 -12.07 -43.53 -9.02
N ALA A 14 -12.84 -43.50 -10.13
CA ALA A 14 -13.07 -42.30 -10.96
C ALA A 14 -13.60 -41.08 -10.17
N GLY A 15 -14.12 -41.29 -8.96
CA GLY A 15 -14.56 -40.24 -8.04
C GLY A 15 -13.44 -39.33 -7.52
N ARG A 16 -12.23 -39.86 -7.27
CA ARG A 16 -11.13 -39.03 -6.73
C ARG A 16 -10.60 -38.03 -7.76
N ARG A 17 -10.51 -38.41 -9.04
CA ARG A 17 -10.04 -37.52 -10.11
C ARG A 17 -11.00 -36.35 -10.38
N ARG A 18 -12.31 -36.57 -10.22
CA ARG A 18 -13.32 -35.50 -10.37
C ARG A 18 -13.28 -34.48 -9.24
N LEU A 19 -13.02 -34.95 -8.00
CA LEU A 19 -12.88 -34.05 -6.85
C LEU A 19 -11.61 -33.19 -6.96
N SER A 20 -10.49 -33.78 -7.40
CA SER A 20 -9.23 -33.04 -7.63
C SER A 20 -9.37 -31.98 -8.73
N ALA A 21 -10.07 -32.31 -9.83
CA ALA A 21 -10.34 -31.36 -10.91
C ALA A 21 -11.26 -30.21 -10.47
N LEU A 22 -12.27 -30.50 -9.64
CA LEU A 22 -13.16 -29.46 -9.11
C LEU A 22 -12.45 -28.52 -8.13
N VAL A 23 -11.59 -29.06 -7.26
CA VAL A 23 -10.75 -28.27 -6.35
C VAL A 23 -9.72 -27.45 -7.12
N ALA A 24 -9.10 -28.01 -8.16
CA ALA A 24 -8.17 -27.28 -9.02
C ALA A 24 -8.88 -26.15 -9.81
N CYS A 25 -10.09 -26.38 -10.32
CA CYS A 25 -10.90 -25.34 -10.94
C CYS A 25 -11.34 -24.26 -9.94
N LEU A 26 -11.74 -24.62 -8.72
CA LEU A 26 -12.08 -23.66 -7.67
C LEU A 26 -10.86 -22.84 -7.23
N ALA A 27 -9.70 -23.48 -7.06
CA ALA A 27 -8.44 -22.79 -6.78
C ALA A 27 -8.02 -21.89 -7.95
N PHE A 28 -8.20 -22.33 -9.20
CA PHE A 28 -7.91 -21.50 -10.38
C PHE A 28 -8.87 -20.33 -10.51
N VAL A 29 -10.16 -20.50 -10.22
CA VAL A 29 -11.16 -19.41 -10.17
C VAL A 29 -10.88 -18.47 -9.01
N PHE A 30 -10.43 -18.96 -7.86
CA PHE A 30 -10.06 -18.13 -6.71
C PHE A 30 -8.75 -17.36 -6.97
N CYS A 31 -7.75 -18.01 -7.58
CA CYS A 31 -6.50 -17.37 -8.00
C CYS A 31 -6.72 -16.41 -9.17
N CYS A 32 -7.62 -16.69 -10.11
CA CYS A 32 -8.00 -15.77 -11.18
C CYS A 32 -8.89 -14.64 -10.66
N GLY A 33 -9.74 -14.88 -9.66
CA GLY A 33 -10.52 -13.86 -8.96
C GLY A 33 -9.63 -12.89 -8.20
N GLN A 34 -8.58 -13.38 -7.52
CA GLN A 34 -7.56 -12.53 -6.89
C GLN A 34 -6.61 -11.88 -7.92
N ALA A 35 -6.25 -12.57 -9.01
CA ALA A 35 -5.44 -11.99 -10.09
C ALA A 35 -6.20 -10.93 -10.91
N ALA A 36 -7.53 -10.99 -10.94
CA ALA A 36 -8.35 -10.02 -11.64
C ALA A 36 -8.81 -8.87 -10.71
N ALA A 37 -8.93 -9.11 -9.40
CA ALA A 37 -8.99 -8.05 -8.37
C ALA A 37 -7.69 -7.22 -8.29
N THR A 38 -6.58 -7.75 -8.81
CA THR A 38 -5.27 -7.06 -8.86
C THR A 38 -4.94 -6.45 -10.22
N ARG A 39 -5.81 -6.61 -11.24
CA ARG A 39 -5.59 -6.02 -12.59
C ARG A 39 -6.06 -4.57 -12.74
N PHE A 40 -6.79 -4.03 -11.77
CA PHE A 40 -6.99 -2.58 -11.64
C PHE A 40 -5.76 -1.96 -10.98
N ARG A 41 -4.69 -1.82 -11.78
CA ARG A 41 -3.51 -1.02 -11.42
C ARG A 41 -3.95 0.39 -11.03
N HIS A 42 -3.93 0.65 -9.73
CA HIS A 42 -3.54 1.88 -9.06
C HIS A 42 -3.61 3.16 -9.92
N ILE A 43 -4.80 3.73 -10.12
CA ILE A 43 -4.86 5.18 -10.35
C ILE A 43 -4.67 5.81 -8.96
N PRO A 44 -3.59 6.58 -8.72
CA PRO A 44 -3.42 7.32 -7.47
C PRO A 44 -4.68 8.13 -7.18
N LEU A 45 -5.12 8.16 -5.92
CA LEU A 45 -6.33 8.90 -5.54
C LEU A 45 -6.25 10.36 -5.95
N GLY A 46 -5.05 10.98 -5.88
CA GLY A 46 -4.82 12.33 -6.36
C GLY A 46 -5.12 12.50 -7.85
N ASN A 47 -4.77 11.52 -8.68
CA ASN A 47 -5.14 11.54 -10.10
C ASN A 47 -6.64 11.36 -10.29
N ALA A 48 -7.26 10.40 -9.58
CA ALA A 48 -8.70 10.18 -9.66
C ALA A 48 -9.50 11.43 -9.24
N VAL A 49 -9.09 12.09 -8.15
CA VAL A 49 -9.69 13.34 -7.67
C VAL A 49 -9.44 14.48 -8.66
N ARG A 50 -8.24 14.59 -9.24
CA ARG A 50 -7.93 15.60 -10.25
C ARG A 50 -8.78 15.44 -11.51
N ASP A 51 -8.95 14.20 -11.97
CA ASP A 51 -9.62 13.87 -13.22
C ASP A 51 -11.16 13.84 -13.08
N ALA A 52 -11.68 13.72 -11.85
CA ALA A 52 -13.11 13.88 -11.57
C ALA A 52 -13.54 15.36 -11.75
N ASP A 53 -14.65 15.59 -12.43
CA ASP A 53 -15.23 16.94 -12.57
C ASP A 53 -15.92 17.38 -11.27
N VAL A 54 -16.51 16.41 -10.56
CA VAL A 54 -17.27 16.62 -9.33
C VAL A 54 -16.87 15.56 -8.31
N VAL A 55 -16.69 15.96 -7.04
CA VAL A 55 -16.49 15.05 -5.91
C VAL A 55 -17.48 15.39 -4.83
N VAL A 56 -18.29 14.42 -4.41
CA VAL A 56 -19.34 14.63 -3.39
C VAL A 56 -19.32 13.58 -2.30
N LEU A 57 -19.63 14.00 -1.08
CA LEU A 57 -20.08 13.10 -0.03
C LEU A 57 -21.58 12.94 -0.16
N GLY A 58 -22.07 11.72 -0.26
CA GLY A 58 -23.49 11.50 -0.47
C GLY A 58 -23.94 10.06 -0.25
N GLU A 59 -25.25 9.88 -0.36
CA GLU A 59 -25.92 8.60 -0.15
C GLU A 59 -26.70 8.19 -1.40
N VAL A 60 -26.66 6.91 -1.78
CA VAL A 60 -27.53 6.40 -2.84
C VAL A 60 -28.97 6.42 -2.36
N ALA A 61 -29.76 7.37 -2.85
CA ALA A 61 -31.18 7.47 -2.53
C ALA A 61 -32.00 6.43 -3.29
N VAL A 62 -31.71 6.26 -4.59
CA VAL A 62 -32.45 5.35 -5.47
C VAL A 62 -31.51 4.72 -6.49
N LYS A 63 -31.77 3.46 -6.84
CA LYS A 63 -31.12 2.76 -7.95
C LYS A 63 -32.14 2.37 -9.02
N GLU A 64 -32.02 2.94 -10.21
CA GLU A 64 -32.91 2.71 -11.34
C GLU A 64 -32.17 1.96 -12.45
N PRO A 65 -32.74 0.90 -13.06
CA PRO A 65 -32.15 0.31 -14.26
C PRO A 65 -32.29 1.29 -15.44
N LEU A 66 -31.19 1.54 -16.17
CA LEU A 66 -31.23 2.37 -17.38
C LEU A 66 -31.36 1.52 -18.63
N ASP A 67 -30.49 0.53 -18.76
CA ASP A 67 -30.45 -0.43 -19.87
C ASP A 67 -29.86 -1.77 -19.36
N PRO A 68 -29.79 -2.83 -20.20
CA PRO A 68 -29.27 -4.13 -19.76
C PRO A 68 -27.83 -4.12 -19.23
N GLU A 69 -27.06 -3.07 -19.53
CA GLU A 69 -25.65 -2.90 -19.17
C GLU A 69 -25.41 -1.77 -18.16
N HIS A 70 -26.39 -0.94 -17.81
CA HIS A 70 -26.21 0.25 -16.98
C HIS A 70 -27.35 0.47 -15.97
N ASP A 71 -26.96 0.99 -14.81
CA ASP A 71 -27.87 1.50 -13.77
C ASP A 71 -27.70 3.03 -13.65
N VAL A 72 -28.75 3.74 -13.26
CA VAL A 72 -28.68 5.12 -12.78
C VAL A 72 -28.81 5.12 -11.27
N LEU A 73 -27.80 5.70 -10.60
CA LEU A 73 -27.84 5.99 -9.19
C LEU A 73 -28.28 7.43 -8.99
N VAL A 74 -29.27 7.65 -8.13
CA VAL A 74 -29.63 8.97 -7.63
C VAL A 74 -28.90 9.16 -6.31
N ILE A 75 -27.87 10.01 -6.31
CA ILE A 75 -27.07 10.30 -5.12
C ILE A 75 -27.62 11.55 -4.46
N LYS A 76 -28.07 11.45 -3.21
CA LYS A 76 -28.37 12.60 -2.36
C LYS A 76 -27.06 13.22 -1.88
N VAL A 77 -26.83 14.47 -2.26
CA VAL A 77 -25.61 15.20 -1.93
C VAL A 77 -25.70 15.67 -0.49
N GLY A 78 -24.78 15.20 0.36
CA GLY A 78 -24.60 15.68 1.72
C GLY A 78 -23.61 16.85 1.78
N ALA A 79 -22.49 16.75 1.06
CA ALA A 79 -21.51 17.81 0.93
C ALA A 79 -20.81 17.78 -0.44
N MET A 80 -20.43 18.96 -0.93
CA MET A 80 -19.62 19.14 -2.11
C MET A 80 -18.15 19.26 -1.72
N LEU A 81 -17.30 18.37 -2.23
CA LEU A 81 -15.86 18.42 -1.99
C LEU A 81 -15.11 19.07 -3.17
N LYS A 82 -15.54 18.85 -4.41
CA LYS A 82 -14.96 19.44 -5.63
C LYS A 82 -16.04 19.68 -6.69
N GLY A 83 -15.87 20.73 -7.49
CA GLY A 83 -16.74 21.07 -8.60
C GLY A 83 -18.00 21.82 -8.16
N ASP A 84 -18.89 22.10 -9.10
CA ASP A 84 -20.17 22.76 -8.84
C ASP A 84 -21.30 22.00 -9.53
N VAL A 85 -22.33 21.69 -8.75
CA VAL A 85 -23.63 21.18 -9.21
C VAL A 85 -24.73 22.08 -8.66
N ALA A 86 -24.66 23.36 -9.04
CA ALA A 86 -25.52 24.46 -8.62
C ALA A 86 -26.91 24.04 -8.12
N GLY A 87 -27.13 24.17 -6.80
CA GLY A 87 -28.44 24.00 -6.15
C GLY A 87 -29.02 22.58 -6.18
N LYS A 88 -28.31 21.56 -6.68
CA LYS A 88 -28.83 20.20 -6.79
C LYS A 88 -28.66 19.45 -5.47
N ALA A 89 -29.78 19.14 -4.81
CA ALA A 89 -29.81 18.24 -3.65
C ALA A 89 -29.51 16.78 -4.03
N THR A 90 -29.65 16.43 -5.32
CA THR A 90 -29.36 15.10 -5.86
C THR A 90 -28.62 15.16 -7.19
N ILE A 91 -27.76 14.18 -7.44
CA ILE A 91 -27.06 14.00 -8.71
C ILE A 91 -27.44 12.63 -9.28
N ARG A 92 -27.76 12.59 -10.57
CA ARG A 92 -28.01 11.33 -11.29
C ARG A 92 -26.70 10.88 -11.95
N VAL A 93 -26.23 9.70 -11.59
CA VAL A 93 -24.97 9.15 -12.07
C VAL A 93 -25.20 7.80 -12.71
N VAL A 94 -24.73 7.64 -13.93
CA VAL A 94 -24.74 6.37 -14.66
C VAL A 94 -23.60 5.51 -14.13
N SER A 95 -23.92 4.27 -13.78
CA SER A 95 -23.01 3.23 -13.30
C SER A 95 -23.08 2.04 -14.25
N PRO A 96 -21.99 1.29 -14.46
CA PRO A 96 -22.09 -0.01 -15.10
C PRO A 96 -23.01 -0.91 -14.27
N GLY A 97 -23.94 -1.58 -14.95
CA GLY A 97 -24.97 -2.43 -14.37
C GLY A 97 -24.42 -3.79 -13.94
N GLY A 98 -25.05 -4.39 -12.93
CA GLY A 98 -24.55 -5.58 -12.23
C GLY A 98 -24.40 -6.88 -13.05
N ARG A 99 -24.68 -6.89 -14.36
CA ARG A 99 -24.57 -8.08 -15.23
C ARG A 99 -23.18 -8.28 -15.83
N ARG A 100 -22.34 -7.24 -15.89
CA ARG A 100 -20.90 -7.42 -16.09
C ARG A 100 -20.24 -7.36 -14.73
N ILE A 101 -19.50 -8.42 -14.38
CA ILE A 101 -18.53 -8.36 -13.28
C ILE A 101 -17.43 -7.40 -13.74
N VAL A 102 -17.67 -6.09 -13.59
CA VAL A 102 -16.58 -5.12 -13.53
C VAL A 102 -16.01 -5.30 -12.13
N ILE A 103 -14.88 -6.02 -12.04
CA ILE A 103 -14.30 -6.41 -10.76
C ILE A 103 -14.04 -5.14 -9.93
N GLY A 104 -14.55 -5.13 -8.69
CA GLY A 104 -14.51 -3.96 -7.80
C GLY A 104 -15.81 -3.17 -7.74
N PHE A 105 -16.82 -3.47 -8.57
CA PHE A 105 -18.19 -2.97 -8.41
C PHE A 105 -19.05 -4.06 -7.76
N ASP A 106 -19.01 -4.14 -6.43
CA ASP A 106 -20.14 -4.72 -5.71
C ASP A 106 -21.31 -3.78 -5.94
N GLY A 107 -22.40 -4.27 -6.56
CA GLY A 107 -23.51 -3.40 -6.98
C GLY A 107 -23.94 -2.46 -5.85
N PHE A 108 -23.95 -1.15 -6.14
CA PHE A 108 -24.34 -0.14 -5.16
C PHE A 108 -25.74 -0.40 -4.63
N LYS A 109 -25.91 -0.17 -3.33
CA LYS A 109 -27.19 -0.37 -2.63
C LYS A 109 -27.81 0.98 -2.29
N GLU A 110 -29.13 1.04 -2.28
CA GLU A 110 -29.85 2.16 -1.69
C GLU A 110 -29.49 2.29 -0.20
N GLY A 111 -29.37 3.52 0.28
CA GLY A 111 -28.86 3.85 1.61
C GLY A 111 -27.34 3.82 1.76
N GLN A 112 -26.59 3.43 0.72
CA GLN A 112 -25.14 3.39 0.80
C GLN A 112 -24.53 4.79 0.81
N GLN A 113 -23.88 5.14 1.92
CA GLN A 113 -23.07 6.35 2.05
C GLN A 113 -21.68 6.16 1.46
N GLY A 114 -21.13 7.23 0.88
CA GLY A 114 -19.77 7.19 0.33
C GLY A 114 -19.33 8.53 -0.24
N ILE A 115 -18.08 8.54 -0.69
CA ILE A 115 -17.50 9.65 -1.45
C ILE A 115 -17.50 9.24 -2.92
N TRP A 116 -18.07 10.09 -3.76
CA TRP A 116 -18.37 9.81 -5.15
C TRP A 116 -17.51 10.70 -6.03
N LEU A 117 -16.65 10.07 -6.83
CA LEU A 117 -15.81 10.74 -7.82
C LEU A 117 -16.51 10.63 -9.18
N ILE A 118 -16.93 11.77 -9.70
CA ILE A 118 -17.93 11.86 -10.76
C ILE A 118 -17.36 12.65 -11.94
N THR A 119 -17.50 12.12 -13.15
CA THR A 119 -17.13 12.80 -14.40
C THR A 119 -18.39 13.18 -15.17
N LYS A 120 -18.44 14.43 -15.64
CA LYS A 120 -19.54 14.96 -16.44
C LYS A 120 -19.45 14.42 -17.86
N MET A 121 -20.53 13.85 -18.36
CA MET A 121 -20.58 13.38 -19.74
C MET A 121 -20.57 14.58 -20.69
N LYS A 122 -19.71 14.54 -21.71
CA LYS A 122 -19.70 15.57 -22.76
C LYS A 122 -21.09 15.65 -23.40
N ASN A 123 -21.61 16.87 -23.51
CA ASN A 123 -22.88 17.19 -24.18
C ASN A 123 -24.15 16.60 -23.53
N ARG A 124 -24.14 16.26 -22.23
CA ARG A 124 -25.34 15.84 -21.48
C ARG A 124 -25.34 16.44 -20.07
N ASP A 125 -26.52 16.69 -19.49
CA ASP A 125 -26.67 16.93 -18.04
C ASP A 125 -26.71 15.58 -17.29
N ALA A 126 -25.73 14.73 -17.57
CA ALA A 126 -25.58 13.41 -17.00
C ALA A 126 -24.13 13.20 -16.59
N TYR A 127 -23.96 12.37 -15.56
CA TYR A 127 -22.66 12.07 -15.00
C TYR A 127 -22.39 10.57 -15.04
N TYR A 128 -21.13 10.18 -15.05
CA TYR A 128 -20.72 8.78 -14.94
C TYR A 128 -19.82 8.60 -13.71
N ILE A 129 -19.98 7.48 -13.00
CA ILE A 129 -19.10 7.14 -11.88
C ILE A 129 -17.71 6.85 -12.45
N THR A 130 -16.70 7.63 -12.06
CA THR A 130 -15.32 7.24 -12.38
C THR A 130 -15.12 5.82 -11.87
N MET A 131 -14.49 4.94 -12.66
CA MET A 131 -14.41 3.50 -12.37
C MET A 131 -13.53 3.15 -11.15
N HIS A 132 -13.47 4.01 -10.15
CA HIS A 132 -12.70 3.91 -8.94
C HIS A 132 -13.66 3.57 -7.81
N PRO A 133 -13.76 2.28 -7.44
CA PRO A 133 -14.49 1.90 -6.25
C PRO A 133 -13.70 2.37 -5.05
N VAL A 134 -14.03 3.57 -4.59
CA VAL A 134 -13.46 4.13 -3.39
C VAL A 134 -14.34 3.68 -2.22
N HIS A 135 -14.23 2.40 -1.87
CA HIS A 135 -14.81 1.87 -0.62
C HIS A 135 -13.94 2.35 0.54
N PHE A 136 -14.27 3.52 1.08
CA PHE A 136 -13.70 3.99 2.34
C PHE A 136 -14.75 4.07 3.43
N GLN A 137 -14.34 3.84 4.68
CA GLN A 137 -15.07 4.32 5.85
C GLN A 137 -15.18 5.86 5.74
N PRO A 138 -16.39 6.44 5.72
CA PRO A 138 -16.62 7.82 5.28
C PRO A 138 -15.82 8.89 6.03
N THR A 139 -15.66 8.77 7.35
CA THR A 139 -15.15 9.86 8.20
C THR A 139 -13.67 10.16 7.97
N THR A 140 -12.80 9.15 7.99
CA THR A 140 -11.35 9.37 7.85
C THR A 140 -10.95 9.65 6.41
N ALA A 141 -11.55 8.96 5.44
CA ALA A 141 -11.20 9.16 4.04
C ALA A 141 -11.71 10.48 3.47
N GLN A 142 -12.81 11.01 4.03
CA GLN A 142 -13.27 12.35 3.70
C GLN A 142 -12.17 13.37 3.94
N ARG A 143 -11.53 13.36 5.12
CA ARG A 143 -10.46 14.33 5.42
C ARG A 143 -9.28 14.22 4.46
N ILE A 144 -8.89 12.99 4.11
CA ILE A 144 -7.80 12.76 3.14
C ILE A 144 -8.19 13.33 1.76
N ILE A 145 -9.41 13.07 1.29
CA ILE A 145 -9.89 13.55 -0.01
C ILE A 145 -10.04 15.07 -0.02
N GLU A 146 -10.54 15.69 1.04
CA GLU A 146 -10.60 17.15 1.20
C GLU A 146 -9.21 17.78 1.02
N LEU A 147 -8.19 17.21 1.68
CA LEU A 147 -6.81 17.72 1.58
C LEU A 147 -6.18 17.48 0.20
N VAL A 148 -6.54 16.37 -0.47
CA VAL A 148 -6.16 16.14 -1.86
C VAL A 148 -6.81 17.20 -2.77
N VAL A 149 -8.09 17.50 -2.58
CA VAL A 149 -8.79 18.54 -3.36
C VAL A 149 -8.21 19.94 -3.11
N ALA A 150 -7.90 20.27 -1.85
CA ALA A 150 -7.34 21.56 -1.47
C ALA A 150 -5.90 21.81 -1.97
N GLY A 151 -5.25 20.79 -2.56
CA GLY A 151 -3.96 20.97 -3.25
C GLY A 151 -2.73 20.75 -2.38
N THR A 152 -2.79 19.88 -1.37
CA THR A 152 -1.66 19.34 -0.57
C THR A 152 -0.79 20.33 0.22
N ALA A 153 -0.91 21.65 0.03
CA ALA A 153 -0.10 22.66 0.74
C ALA A 153 -0.28 22.60 2.28
N ASP A 154 -1.51 22.43 2.75
CA ASP A 154 -1.84 22.33 4.19
C ASP A 154 -1.68 20.91 4.77
N ALA A 155 -1.67 19.90 3.90
CA ALA A 155 -1.53 18.50 4.30
C ALA A 155 -0.19 18.22 4.99
N GLY A 156 0.82 19.08 4.75
CA GLY A 156 2.12 18.99 5.39
C GLY A 156 2.05 18.99 6.92
N GLN A 157 1.40 19.99 7.51
CA GLN A 157 1.37 20.14 8.97
C GLN A 157 0.39 19.18 9.65
N GLU A 158 -0.70 18.83 8.98
CA GLU A 158 -1.74 17.93 9.52
C GLU A 158 -1.37 16.45 9.41
N MET A 159 -0.37 16.10 8.59
CA MET A 159 0.00 14.71 8.31
C MET A 159 0.14 13.83 9.57
N PRO A 160 0.85 14.25 10.64
CA PRO A 160 1.00 13.40 11.82
C PRO A 160 -0.35 13.10 12.49
N GLN A 161 -1.27 14.06 12.50
CA GLN A 161 -2.59 13.89 13.10
C GLN A 161 -3.46 12.96 12.24
N ILE A 162 -3.49 13.19 10.93
CA ILE A 162 -4.21 12.34 9.97
C ILE A 162 -3.75 10.89 10.10
N LEU A 163 -2.43 10.67 10.18
CA LEU A 163 -1.89 9.32 10.31
C LEU A 163 -2.30 8.67 11.64
N ARG A 164 -2.35 9.40 12.76
CA ARG A 164 -2.77 8.83 14.04
C ARG A 164 -4.25 8.45 14.05
N GLU A 165 -5.11 9.34 13.56
CA GLU A 165 -6.56 9.19 13.58
C GLU A 165 -7.05 8.19 12.52
N ALA A 166 -6.34 8.07 11.40
CA ALA A 166 -6.70 7.14 10.34
C ALA A 166 -6.48 5.69 10.74
N ASP A 167 -7.22 4.77 10.11
CA ASP A 167 -7.02 3.34 10.24
C ASP A 167 -6.35 2.73 8.99
N GLY A 168 -6.00 1.45 9.07
CA GLY A 168 -5.07 0.75 8.18
C GLY A 168 -5.02 1.21 6.71
N ARG A 169 -6.14 1.16 5.98
CA ARG A 169 -6.15 1.52 4.55
C ARG A 169 -6.09 3.04 4.33
N ALA A 170 -6.79 3.82 5.15
CA ALA A 170 -6.75 5.27 5.07
C ALA A 170 -5.34 5.82 5.34
N ARG A 171 -4.60 5.25 6.31
CA ARG A 171 -3.19 5.59 6.56
C ARG A 171 -2.30 5.35 5.33
N GLN A 172 -2.45 4.21 4.66
CA GLN A 172 -1.67 3.91 3.45
C GLN A 172 -1.91 4.94 2.35
N VAL A 173 -3.17 5.35 2.17
CA VAL A 173 -3.55 6.34 1.17
C VAL A 173 -3.01 7.72 1.55
N ALA A 174 -3.13 8.14 2.82
CA ALA A 174 -2.52 9.38 3.29
C ALA A 174 -1.00 9.42 3.04
N LEU A 175 -0.30 8.32 3.33
CA LEU A 175 1.13 8.21 3.03
C LEU A 175 1.41 8.30 1.52
N ALA A 176 0.64 7.61 0.69
CA ALA A 176 0.86 7.62 -0.76
C ALA A 176 0.57 8.97 -1.43
N GLU A 177 -0.48 9.65 -0.99
CA GLU A 177 -1.08 10.78 -1.72
C GLU A 177 -0.74 12.14 -1.11
N LEU A 178 -0.66 12.21 0.22
CA LEU A 178 -0.44 13.47 0.93
C LEU A 178 1.02 13.63 1.39
N CYS A 179 1.80 12.54 1.46
CA CYS A 179 3.15 12.56 2.04
C CYS A 179 4.21 13.00 1.01
N GLY A 180 4.02 14.22 0.49
CA GLY A 180 5.05 15.00 -0.23
C GLY A 180 6.18 15.44 0.71
N PRO A 181 7.15 16.25 0.23
CA PRO A 181 8.31 16.65 1.04
C PRO A 181 7.95 17.29 2.38
N ALA A 182 7.02 18.26 2.39
CA ALA A 182 6.57 18.93 3.61
C ALA A 182 5.86 17.97 4.58
N GLY A 183 4.98 17.11 4.06
CA GLY A 183 4.29 16.09 4.87
C GLY A 183 5.23 15.03 5.43
N ARG A 184 6.24 14.61 4.64
CA ARG A 184 7.31 13.72 5.11
C ARG A 184 8.08 14.35 6.27
N ALA A 185 8.49 15.61 6.12
CA ALA A 185 9.24 16.33 7.14
C ALA A 185 8.44 16.46 8.44
N ALA A 186 7.16 16.83 8.36
CA ALA A 186 6.29 16.96 9.52
C ALA A 186 5.97 15.61 10.19
N ALA A 187 5.70 14.57 9.41
CA ALA A 187 5.39 13.23 9.91
C ALA A 187 6.61 12.43 10.34
N LEU A 188 7.81 12.93 10.07
CA LEU A 188 9.06 12.21 10.27
C LEU A 188 9.23 11.57 11.66
N PRO A 189 8.88 12.23 12.78
CA PRO A 189 8.95 11.60 14.09
C PRO A 189 8.06 10.36 14.19
N LEU A 190 6.83 10.45 13.66
CA LEU A 190 5.85 9.35 13.67
C LEU A 190 6.29 8.22 12.73
N LEU A 191 6.81 8.55 11.54
CA LEU A 191 7.33 7.55 10.61
C LEU A 191 8.47 6.75 11.23
N LEU A 192 9.43 7.43 11.88
CA LEU A 192 10.55 6.80 12.59
C LEU A 192 10.06 5.90 13.73
N GLU A 193 9.06 6.35 14.49
CA GLU A 193 8.43 5.56 15.56
C GLU A 193 7.82 4.27 14.99
N TRP A 194 7.01 4.37 13.94
CA TRP A 194 6.31 3.23 13.34
C TRP A 194 7.24 2.26 12.62
N ALA A 195 8.27 2.77 11.93
CA ALA A 195 9.29 1.94 11.32
C ALA A 195 9.98 1.07 12.38
N ALA A 196 10.39 1.67 13.50
CA ALA A 196 11.06 0.99 14.60
C ALA A 196 10.11 0.18 15.51
N ALA A 197 8.79 0.35 15.41
CA ALA A 197 7.81 -0.33 16.23
C ALA A 197 7.96 -1.86 16.13
N PRO A 198 7.76 -2.62 17.21
CA PRO A 198 7.83 -4.09 17.18
C PRO A 198 6.59 -4.66 16.47
N ARG A 199 6.68 -5.89 15.96
CA ARG A 199 5.62 -6.51 15.12
C ARG A 199 4.28 -6.64 15.84
N GLU A 200 4.29 -6.75 17.16
CA GLU A 200 3.07 -6.80 17.98
C GLU A 200 2.20 -5.54 17.81
N ARG A 201 2.81 -4.40 17.45
CA ARG A 201 2.08 -3.17 17.11
C ARG A 201 1.50 -3.19 15.69
N ASP A 202 1.68 -4.24 14.89
CA ASP A 202 1.06 -4.34 13.56
C ASP A 202 -0.47 -4.35 13.62
N ALA A 203 -1.06 -4.85 14.72
CA ALA A 203 -2.51 -4.79 14.91
C ALA A 203 -3.02 -3.35 15.04
N GLU A 204 -2.22 -2.48 15.64
CA GLU A 204 -2.50 -1.05 15.80
C GLU A 204 -2.16 -0.27 14.52
N ILE A 205 -0.96 -0.47 13.98
CA ILE A 205 -0.37 0.36 12.93
C ILE A 205 -0.74 -0.15 11.54
N GLY A 206 -0.68 -1.46 11.34
CA GLY A 206 -0.78 -2.15 10.05
C GLY A 206 0.60 -2.44 9.43
N THR A 207 0.87 -3.70 9.11
CA THR A 207 2.14 -4.15 8.49
C THR A 207 2.48 -3.37 7.22
N ASN A 208 1.48 -3.15 6.35
CA ASN A 208 1.66 -2.39 5.11
C ASN A 208 1.96 -0.90 5.38
N VAL A 209 1.38 -0.33 6.44
CA VAL A 209 1.64 1.06 6.85
C VAL A 209 3.08 1.19 7.37
N ARG A 210 3.58 0.23 8.14
CA ARG A 210 4.97 0.22 8.59
C ARG A 210 5.96 0.12 7.43
N GLY A 211 5.71 -0.76 6.46
CA GLY A 211 6.52 -0.83 5.24
C GLY A 211 6.52 0.50 4.46
N ALA A 212 5.34 1.12 4.31
CA ALA A 212 5.24 2.44 3.69
C ALA A 212 6.00 3.51 4.49
N ALA A 213 5.92 3.51 5.83
CA ALA A 213 6.65 4.46 6.66
C ALA A 213 8.17 4.37 6.45
N ILE A 214 8.72 3.16 6.34
CA ILE A 214 10.13 2.91 6.02
C ILE A 214 10.51 3.51 4.66
N HIS A 215 9.70 3.27 3.63
CA HIS A 215 9.91 3.85 2.31
C HIS A 215 9.92 5.39 2.34
N HIS A 216 8.99 6.01 3.08
CA HIS A 216 8.92 7.46 3.20
C HIS A 216 10.05 8.06 4.03
N ILE A 217 10.62 7.34 5.00
CA ILE A 217 11.85 7.77 5.71
C ILE A 217 13.04 7.84 4.75
N ALA A 218 13.21 6.84 3.88
CA ALA A 218 14.29 6.85 2.90
C ALA A 218 14.21 8.06 1.97
N LYS A 219 13.00 8.40 1.50
CA LYS A 219 12.75 9.62 0.72
C LYS A 219 12.98 10.90 1.53
N ALA A 220 12.59 10.92 2.80
CA ALA A 220 12.81 12.09 3.65
C ALA A 220 14.31 12.38 3.84
N CYS A 221 15.16 11.34 3.88
CA CYS A 221 16.62 11.52 3.97
C CYS A 221 17.17 12.34 2.80
N ASP A 222 16.57 12.27 1.61
CA ASP A 222 16.98 13.05 0.44
C ASP A 222 16.73 14.56 0.60
N GLU A 223 15.82 14.94 1.49
CA GLU A 223 15.19 16.27 1.54
C GLU A 223 15.49 17.02 2.85
N ALA A 224 16.22 16.40 3.78
CA ALA A 224 16.23 16.76 5.19
C ALA A 224 17.65 17.00 5.75
N PRO A 225 17.78 17.44 7.01
CA PRO A 225 19.06 17.79 7.62
C PRO A 225 20.02 16.59 7.73
N ALA A 226 21.32 16.88 7.85
CA ALA A 226 22.39 15.89 7.86
C ALA A 226 22.28 14.82 8.97
N ASP A 227 21.53 15.06 10.04
CA ASP A 227 21.34 14.11 11.15
C ASP A 227 20.25 13.06 10.89
N LEU A 228 19.35 13.30 9.93
CA LEU A 228 18.24 12.39 9.66
C LEU A 228 18.71 11.01 9.17
N PRO A 229 19.62 10.88 8.19
CA PRO A 229 20.11 9.58 7.76
C PRO A 229 20.61 8.71 8.92
N ARG A 230 21.22 9.31 9.94
CA ARG A 230 21.68 8.59 11.15
C ARG A 230 20.51 8.03 11.96
N ARG A 231 19.48 8.85 12.20
CA ARG A 231 18.28 8.44 12.94
C ARG A 231 17.52 7.36 12.17
N ALA A 232 17.42 7.49 10.86
CA ALA A 232 16.83 6.50 9.97
C ALA A 232 17.58 5.17 10.05
N LEU A 233 18.91 5.16 9.90
CA LEU A 233 19.70 3.93 10.04
C LEU A 233 19.55 3.27 11.41
N ALA A 234 19.45 4.06 12.50
CA ALA A 234 19.22 3.51 13.83
C ALA A 234 17.85 2.82 13.95
N ALA A 235 16.81 3.36 13.30
CA ALA A 235 15.50 2.71 13.21
C ALA A 235 15.57 1.42 12.37
N LEU A 236 16.25 1.47 11.21
CA LEU A 236 16.40 0.33 10.31
C LEU A 236 17.21 -0.80 10.95
N ASP A 237 18.28 -0.50 11.71
CA ASP A 237 19.07 -1.51 12.45
C ASP A 237 18.18 -2.33 13.40
N ARG A 238 17.23 -1.67 14.08
CA ARG A 238 16.29 -2.37 14.98
C ARG A 238 15.34 -3.30 14.22
N VAL A 239 14.92 -2.91 13.03
CA VAL A 239 14.05 -3.74 12.16
C VAL A 239 14.85 -4.92 11.62
N LEU A 240 16.05 -4.66 11.08
CA LEU A 240 16.91 -5.67 10.50
C LEU A 240 17.55 -6.61 11.54
N ALA A 241 17.59 -6.24 12.82
CA ALA A 241 18.00 -7.16 13.88
C ALA A 241 16.95 -8.24 14.19
N ARG A 242 15.75 -8.15 13.63
CA ARG A 242 14.65 -9.11 13.85
C ARG A 242 14.66 -10.21 12.81
N GLU A 243 14.16 -11.37 13.21
CA GLU A 243 14.05 -12.52 12.34
C GLU A 243 12.77 -12.42 11.48
N PRO A 244 12.88 -12.48 10.14
CA PRO A 244 11.72 -12.51 9.26
C PRO A 244 10.79 -13.68 9.60
N GLU A 245 9.49 -13.44 9.52
CA GLU A 245 8.37 -14.34 9.82
C GLU A 245 8.26 -14.83 11.26
N LYS A 246 9.35 -14.82 12.04
CA LYS A 246 9.32 -15.11 13.48
C LYS A 246 8.97 -13.87 14.30
N THR A 247 9.71 -12.78 14.12
CA THR A 247 9.56 -11.56 14.92
C THR A 247 9.31 -10.30 14.08
N GLU A 248 9.33 -10.42 12.74
CA GLU A 248 8.99 -9.33 11.83
C GLU A 248 8.30 -9.87 10.56
N SER A 249 7.57 -9.04 9.82
CA SER A 249 7.05 -9.44 8.50
C SER A 249 8.14 -9.41 7.42
N ALA A 250 8.08 -10.34 6.47
CA ALA A 250 8.99 -10.37 5.33
C ALA A 250 8.92 -9.10 4.47
N TRP A 251 7.73 -8.50 4.37
CA TRP A 251 7.50 -7.22 3.69
C TRP A 251 8.25 -6.06 4.36
N VAL A 252 8.09 -5.88 5.68
CA VAL A 252 8.75 -4.79 6.44
C VAL A 252 10.27 -4.92 6.39
N ILE A 253 10.79 -6.15 6.47
CA ILE A 253 12.23 -6.42 6.34
C ILE A 253 12.73 -6.05 4.94
N ALA A 254 11.97 -6.38 3.89
CA ALA A 254 12.35 -6.04 2.52
C ALA A 254 12.41 -4.53 2.28
N GLU A 255 11.40 -3.80 2.76
CA GLU A 255 11.39 -2.34 2.74
C GLU A 255 12.56 -1.74 3.53
N ALA A 256 12.92 -2.33 4.67
CA ALA A 256 14.06 -1.89 5.47
C ALA A 256 15.40 -2.06 4.74
N TYR A 257 15.58 -3.13 3.97
CA TYR A 257 16.76 -3.28 3.11
C TYR A 257 16.82 -2.23 2.01
N ALA A 258 15.70 -2.04 1.30
CA ALA A 258 15.63 -1.08 0.20
C ALA A 258 15.93 0.35 0.70
N ALA A 259 15.37 0.72 1.85
CA ALA A 259 15.63 2.00 2.51
C ALA A 259 17.10 2.14 2.93
N ALA A 260 17.68 1.13 3.60
CA ALA A 260 19.07 1.15 4.02
C ALA A 260 20.03 1.30 2.84
N GLY A 261 19.81 0.53 1.77
CA GLY A 261 20.60 0.63 0.54
C GLY A 261 20.48 2.00 -0.13
N THR A 262 19.28 2.57 -0.17
CA THR A 262 19.03 3.91 -0.75
C THR A 262 19.76 5.00 0.03
N ILE A 263 19.63 5.00 1.35
CA ILE A 263 20.29 5.97 2.24
C ILE A 263 21.80 5.85 2.10
N ALA A 264 22.33 4.62 2.08
CA ALA A 264 23.75 4.36 1.93
C ALA A 264 24.29 4.88 0.59
N LYS A 265 23.61 4.56 -0.51
CA LYS A 265 24.02 4.97 -1.86
C LYS A 265 24.17 6.48 -1.97
N LYS A 266 23.18 7.23 -1.46
CA LYS A 266 23.07 8.65 -1.71
C LYS A 266 23.90 9.52 -0.77
N HIS A 267 23.95 9.18 0.51
CA HIS A 267 24.56 10.06 1.50
C HIS A 267 26.01 9.72 1.83
N LEU A 268 26.53 8.58 1.34
CA LEU A 268 27.83 8.07 1.78
C LEU A 268 28.82 7.85 0.64
N GLY A 269 28.36 7.69 -0.59
CA GLY A 269 29.21 7.25 -1.71
C GLY A 269 29.81 5.87 -1.42
N TYR A 270 29.35 4.82 -2.09
CA TYR A 270 29.79 3.42 -1.84
C TYR A 270 31.34 3.23 -1.78
N ALA A 271 32.14 4.13 -2.33
CA ALA A 271 33.60 4.07 -2.23
C ALA A 271 34.17 4.50 -0.85
N GLU A 272 33.67 5.57 -0.23
CA GLU A 272 34.29 6.15 0.98
C GLU A 272 33.93 5.42 2.28
N ALA A 273 32.81 4.70 2.30
CA ALA A 273 32.37 3.90 3.44
C ALA A 273 33.03 2.50 3.49
N GLY A 274 34.04 2.21 2.66
CA GLY A 274 34.62 0.87 2.51
C GLY A 274 33.65 -0.13 1.86
N ALA A 275 32.69 0.40 1.10
CA ALA A 275 31.53 -0.30 0.59
C ALA A 275 31.69 -0.86 -0.83
N GLU A 276 32.94 -1.09 -1.27
CA GLU A 276 33.26 -2.03 -2.37
C GLU A 276 32.67 -3.44 -2.12
N ARG A 277 32.23 -3.72 -0.88
CA ARG A 277 31.59 -4.97 -0.43
C ARG A 277 30.07 -4.97 -0.42
N PHE A 278 29.38 -3.85 -0.72
CA PHE A 278 27.92 -3.78 -0.70
C PHE A 278 27.39 -3.58 -2.12
N GLN A 279 26.90 -4.66 -2.73
CA GLN A 279 26.18 -4.57 -4.00
C GLN A 279 24.73 -4.17 -3.75
N ALA A 280 24.10 -3.47 -4.69
CA ALA A 280 22.65 -3.23 -4.67
C ALA A 280 21.85 -4.56 -4.53
N ASN A 281 22.44 -5.67 -5.01
CA ASN A 281 21.91 -7.03 -4.90
C ASN A 281 21.98 -7.63 -3.49
N ASP A 282 22.77 -7.05 -2.56
CA ASP A 282 22.79 -7.46 -1.16
C ASP A 282 21.52 -7.03 -0.41
N PHE A 283 20.72 -6.15 -1.01
CA PHE A 283 19.51 -5.57 -0.42
C PHE A 283 18.18 -6.11 -1.02
N TYR A 284 18.12 -7.28 -1.72
CA TYR A 284 16.84 -7.73 -2.31
C TYR A 284 16.57 -9.26 -2.50
N PRO A 285 15.28 -9.63 -2.72
CA PRO A 285 14.77 -9.95 -4.08
C PRO A 285 13.48 -9.21 -4.53
N LEU A 286 13.50 -8.74 -5.79
CA LEU A 286 12.59 -7.80 -6.47
C LEU A 286 11.10 -8.17 -6.59
N GLU A 287 10.59 -9.23 -5.98
CA GLU A 287 9.21 -9.63 -6.23
C GLU A 287 8.41 -9.99 -4.97
N PRO A 288 7.24 -9.37 -4.76
CA PRO A 288 6.32 -9.66 -3.66
C PRO A 288 5.95 -11.15 -3.51
N ARG A 289 6.08 -11.93 -4.60
CA ARG A 289 5.78 -13.37 -4.63
C ARG A 289 6.73 -14.24 -3.80
N TYR A 290 7.87 -13.70 -3.35
CA TYR A 290 8.83 -14.43 -2.51
C TYR A 290 8.53 -14.34 -1.00
N HIS A 291 7.63 -13.45 -0.57
CA HIS A 291 7.34 -13.20 0.85
C HIS A 291 6.55 -14.30 1.55
N SER A 292 6.04 -15.28 0.81
CA SER A 292 5.33 -16.46 1.34
C SER A 292 6.06 -17.78 1.04
N ASN A 293 7.30 -17.72 0.54
CA ASN A 293 8.08 -18.90 0.17
C ASN A 293 9.26 -19.12 1.16
N PRO A 294 9.18 -20.14 2.05
CA PRO A 294 10.24 -20.46 3.02
C PRO A 294 11.61 -20.79 2.41
N GLU A 295 11.67 -21.27 1.17
CA GLU A 295 12.93 -21.54 0.47
C GLU A 295 13.59 -20.25 -0.01
N ALA A 296 12.80 -19.30 -0.51
CA ALA A 296 13.28 -17.98 -0.90
C ALA A 296 13.83 -17.21 0.31
N LEU A 297 13.21 -17.36 1.47
CA LEU A 297 13.67 -16.75 2.73
C LEU A 297 14.95 -17.39 3.25
N ARG A 298 15.09 -18.72 3.19
CA ARG A 298 16.35 -19.40 3.52
C ARG A 298 17.49 -18.98 2.58
N ALA A 299 17.21 -18.84 1.29
CA ALA A 299 18.18 -18.32 0.32
C ALA A 299 18.57 -16.84 0.59
N ALA A 300 17.68 -16.08 1.25
CA ALA A 300 17.93 -14.69 1.63
C ALA A 300 18.69 -14.53 2.97
N ALA A 301 18.79 -15.57 3.81
CA ALA A 301 19.42 -15.47 5.13
C ALA A 301 20.89 -14.96 5.11
N PRO A 302 21.77 -15.39 4.18
CA PRO A 302 23.11 -14.82 4.07
C PRO A 302 23.10 -13.33 3.70
N ARG A 303 22.09 -12.89 2.95
CA ARG A 303 21.92 -11.47 2.55
C ARG A 303 21.46 -10.63 3.74
N HIS A 304 20.56 -11.17 4.56
CA HIS A 304 20.14 -10.54 5.81
C HIS A 304 21.33 -10.23 6.73
N GLY A 305 22.20 -11.21 6.98
CA GLY A 305 23.40 -11.00 7.78
C GLY A 305 24.32 -9.91 7.22
N ARG A 306 24.49 -9.87 5.88
CA ARG A 306 25.28 -8.81 5.22
C ARG A 306 24.65 -7.43 5.35
N ALA A 307 23.34 -7.32 5.19
CA ALA A 307 22.64 -6.05 5.32
C ALA A 307 22.64 -5.53 6.76
N VAL A 308 22.50 -6.40 7.77
CA VAL A 308 22.68 -6.03 9.19
C VAL A 308 24.10 -5.52 9.44
N ALA A 309 25.11 -6.26 8.96
CA ALA A 309 26.50 -5.83 9.07
C ALA A 309 26.75 -4.50 8.36
N ALA A 310 26.13 -4.29 7.19
CA ALA A 310 26.18 -3.03 6.45
C ALA A 310 25.62 -1.88 7.27
N VAL A 311 24.38 -1.98 7.75
CA VAL A 311 23.76 -0.89 8.53
C VAL A 311 24.57 -0.58 9.79
N LYS A 312 25.12 -1.59 10.48
CA LYS A 312 26.01 -1.39 11.63
C LYS A 312 27.31 -0.66 11.24
N ALA A 313 27.95 -1.07 10.16
CA ALA A 313 29.17 -0.43 9.66
C ALA A 313 28.91 1.03 9.27
N LEU A 314 27.82 1.30 8.55
CA LEU A 314 27.42 2.64 8.14
C LEU A 314 27.17 3.56 9.35
N ARG A 315 26.50 3.05 10.39
CA ARG A 315 26.31 3.80 11.64
C ARG A 315 27.64 4.11 12.32
N GLY A 316 28.56 3.15 12.35
CA GLY A 316 29.90 3.33 12.91
C GLY A 316 30.68 4.43 12.18
N TRP A 317 30.75 4.36 10.84
CA TRP A 317 31.40 5.36 10.01
C TRP A 317 30.85 6.77 10.24
N TRP A 318 29.52 6.91 10.29
CA TRP A 318 28.90 8.22 10.53
C TRP A 318 29.23 8.81 11.90
N ALA A 319 29.33 7.96 12.93
CA ALA A 319 29.74 8.40 14.26
C ALA A 319 31.18 8.95 14.26
N THR A 320 32.08 8.31 13.51
CA THR A 320 33.46 8.77 13.34
C THR A 320 33.53 10.09 12.56
N LYS A 321 32.82 10.20 11.42
CA LYS A 321 32.81 11.42 10.61
C LYS A 321 32.21 12.63 11.32
N ALA A 322 31.16 12.43 12.10
CA ALA A 322 30.59 13.50 12.92
C ALA A 322 31.60 14.00 13.96
N ALA A 323 32.39 13.11 14.57
CA ALA A 323 33.43 13.48 15.51
C ALA A 323 34.55 14.31 14.85
N GLU A 324 34.96 13.94 13.63
CA GLU A 324 35.92 14.69 12.82
C GLU A 324 35.44 16.12 12.55
N GLN A 325 34.16 16.31 12.20
CA GLN A 325 33.58 17.63 11.90
C GLN A 325 33.37 18.52 13.13
N THR A 326 33.25 17.95 14.33
CA THR A 326 33.11 18.71 15.58
C THR A 326 34.44 19.10 16.23
N THR A 327 35.57 18.72 15.65
CA THR A 327 36.88 19.14 16.15
C THR A 327 37.17 20.53 15.56
N PRO A 328 37.11 21.62 16.34
CA PRO A 328 37.47 22.93 15.80
C PRO A 328 38.94 22.91 15.38
N ASP A 329 39.22 23.44 14.19
CA ASP A 329 40.59 23.70 13.73
C ASP A 329 41.35 24.39 14.87
N LYS A 330 42.42 23.73 15.32
CA LYS A 330 43.38 24.28 16.27
C LYS A 330 44.40 25.13 15.54
#